data_AF-A0A8S1X6P0-F1
#
_entry.id   AF-A0A8S1X6P0-F1
#
_cell.length_a   1.000
_cell.length_b   1.000
_cell.length_c   1.000
_cell.angle_alpha   90.00
_cell.angle_beta   90.00
_cell.angle_gamma   90.00
#
_symmetry.space_group_name_H-M   'P 1'
#
loop_
_entity.id
_entity.type
_entity.pdbx_description
1 polymer ?
#
loop_
_entity_poly.entity_id
_entity_poly.type
_entity_poly.pdbx_seq_one_letter_code
_entity_poly.pdbx_strand_id
1 'polypeptide(L)'
;MIYHAQNIQSIFKFSIALLFSEIKQNLSQYNCNSSTIPIIDCILYAMLDYTVNKKGDVGLFIRENSIIAIQSIITKKSNQQYYIINEQYIIKIIGQLLQQLCEKIDRVRLLAGSVLQDLFKSVLPKLQQFENYEQISAIFSTANLQQTIIKDQERVDQKFQSEIIEAEIRNLKHFLQNIGKTDLIYHWNLPHCCYRQIVPILAYPTFFRYILTGLCISVGGISESIQKYSEEALVQYIHLNQNLDLLMTNLIEILKLYELDDRVVLPLFKTASLVLQKEEIQSLPMVKEYTQTLFQLIYKETHKSQSINKLAASVQLTIDILSINIILFHQFIQHIFNIITSEQIIRFIFFQIYQRQENNQPKHFTYVSLDNEDLISMNNYCLLQDYLLQTDWLSEELDNNIEQCRIQLKQLLNFSVQIKYNFLNLILI
;
A
#
# COMPACT_ATOMS: atom_id res chain seq x y z
N MET A 1 8.75 -0.01 29.62
CA MET A 1 8.77 -0.87 28.42
C MET A 1 8.73 -0.10 27.10
N ILE A 2 7.99 1.02 26.96
CA ILE A 2 7.94 1.84 25.73
C ILE A 2 9.27 2.57 25.43
N TYR A 3 10.03 2.93 26.46
CA TYR A 3 11.36 3.58 26.31
C TYR A 3 12.46 2.63 25.76
N HIS A 4 12.29 1.32 25.87
CA HIS A 4 13.25 0.35 25.34
C HIS A 4 13.06 0.10 23.83
N ALA A 5 11.84 0.22 23.30
CA ALA A 5 11.57 0.03 21.87
C ALA A 5 12.16 1.16 20.99
N GLN A 6 12.17 2.40 21.49
CA GLN A 6 12.78 3.54 20.78
C GLN A 6 14.31 3.45 20.74
N ASN A 7 14.94 2.89 21.77
CA ASN A 7 16.38 2.61 21.78
C ASN A 7 16.76 1.43 20.88
N ILE A 8 15.91 0.41 20.74
CA ILE A 8 16.15 -0.69 19.79
C ILE A 8 16.08 -0.19 18.34
N GLN A 9 15.18 0.74 18.02
CA GLN A 9 15.06 1.34 16.67
C GLN A 9 16.21 2.31 16.33
N SER A 10 16.73 3.06 17.29
CA SER A 10 17.90 3.93 17.08
C SER A 10 19.20 3.11 16.98
N ILE A 11 19.32 2.04 17.75
CA ILE A 11 20.40 1.05 17.64
C ILE A 11 20.33 0.35 16.28
N PHE A 12 19.17 -0.11 15.80
CA PHE A 12 19.00 -0.71 14.46
C PHE A 12 19.38 0.24 13.31
N LYS A 13 19.07 1.54 13.42
CA LYS A 13 19.41 2.55 12.41
C LYS A 13 20.91 2.87 12.35
N PHE A 14 21.58 2.90 13.49
CA PHE A 14 23.04 3.00 13.53
C PHE A 14 23.68 1.70 13.03
N SER A 15 23.13 0.54 13.41
CA SER A 15 23.60 -0.79 13.00
C SER A 15 23.44 -1.04 11.50
N ILE A 16 22.38 -0.59 10.82
CA ILE A 16 22.22 -0.81 9.37
C ILE A 16 23.14 0.13 8.56
N ALA A 17 23.31 1.40 8.97
CA ALA A 17 24.24 2.31 8.32
C ALA A 17 25.71 1.91 8.53
N LEU A 18 26.05 1.41 9.72
CA LEU A 18 27.34 0.76 10.01
C LEU A 18 27.49 -0.56 9.26
N LEU A 19 26.46 -1.41 9.23
CA LEU A 19 26.46 -2.64 8.42
C LEU A 19 26.69 -2.30 6.95
N PHE A 20 26.12 -1.22 6.43
CA PHE A 20 26.33 -0.79 5.05
C PHE A 20 27.72 -0.18 4.80
N SER A 21 28.29 0.59 5.74
CA SER A 21 29.67 1.09 5.62
C SER A 21 30.69 -0.06 5.73
N GLU A 22 30.41 -1.04 6.59
CA GLU A 22 31.22 -2.22 6.87
C GLU A 22 31.09 -3.27 5.75
N ILE A 23 29.89 -3.50 5.19
CA ILE A 23 29.67 -4.28 3.95
C ILE A 23 30.44 -3.63 2.80
N LYS A 24 30.34 -2.31 2.62
CA LYS A 24 31.04 -1.61 1.52
C LYS A 24 32.57 -1.78 1.61
N GLN A 25 33.13 -1.81 2.83
CA GLN A 25 34.55 -2.02 3.10
C GLN A 25 34.99 -3.50 3.07
N ASN A 26 34.15 -4.45 3.52
CA ASN A 26 34.52 -5.86 3.71
C ASN A 26 33.96 -6.82 2.65
N LEU A 27 33.26 -6.34 1.61
CA LEU A 27 32.73 -7.18 0.51
C LEU A 27 33.80 -8.03 -0.22
N SER A 28 35.08 -7.64 -0.15
CA SER A 28 36.21 -8.43 -0.69
C SER A 28 36.58 -9.65 0.15
N GLN A 29 36.16 -9.71 1.42
CA GLN A 29 36.49 -10.81 2.35
C GLN A 29 35.42 -11.90 2.39
N TYR A 30 34.18 -11.62 1.95
CA TYR A 30 33.08 -12.59 1.92
C TYR A 30 33.12 -13.45 0.65
N ASN A 31 34.05 -14.42 0.63
CA ASN A 31 34.28 -15.37 -0.47
C ASN A 31 33.39 -16.64 -0.43
N CYS A 32 32.43 -16.76 0.50
CA CYS A 32 31.57 -17.95 0.61
C CYS A 32 30.12 -17.66 0.19
N ASN A 33 29.58 -18.50 -0.71
CA ASN A 33 28.19 -18.43 -1.17
C ASN A 33 27.17 -18.49 -0.01
N SER A 34 27.52 -19.11 1.13
CA SER A 34 26.66 -19.23 2.31
C SER A 34 26.51 -17.94 3.14
N SER A 35 27.49 -17.02 3.11
CA SER A 35 27.45 -15.79 3.93
C SER A 35 26.71 -14.63 3.26
N THR A 36 26.47 -14.69 1.95
CA THR A 36 25.88 -13.58 1.19
C THR A 36 24.35 -13.58 1.22
N ILE A 37 23.74 -14.76 1.32
CA ILE A 37 22.28 -14.94 1.33
C ILE A 37 21.62 -14.20 2.52
N PRO A 38 22.06 -14.38 3.78
CA PRO A 38 21.46 -13.66 4.91
C PRO A 38 21.54 -12.14 4.76
N ILE A 39 22.62 -11.63 4.15
CA ILE A 39 22.79 -10.20 3.88
C ILE A 39 21.75 -9.72 2.86
N ILE A 40 21.54 -10.49 1.77
CA ILE A 40 20.51 -10.18 0.78
C ILE A 40 19.13 -10.18 1.43
N ASP A 41 18.80 -11.18 2.26
CA ASP A 41 17.51 -11.25 2.95
C ASP A 41 17.31 -10.04 3.90
N CYS A 42 18.33 -9.63 4.65
CA CYS A 42 18.27 -8.42 5.47
C CYS A 42 18.03 -7.15 4.63
N ILE A 43 18.68 -7.03 3.47
CA ILE A 43 18.51 -5.88 2.57
C ILE A 43 17.10 -5.86 1.97
N LEU A 44 16.60 -7.00 1.52
CA LEU A 44 15.23 -7.12 0.99
C LEU A 44 14.19 -6.77 2.06
N TYR A 45 14.40 -7.20 3.30
CA TYR A 45 13.56 -6.81 4.42
C TYR A 45 13.61 -5.29 4.69
N ALA A 46 14.81 -4.70 4.64
CA ALA A 46 14.98 -3.25 4.82
C ALA A 46 14.33 -2.41 3.69
N MET A 47 14.17 -2.95 2.47
CA MET A 47 13.39 -2.29 1.41
C MET A 47 11.89 -2.16 1.72
N LEU A 48 11.40 -2.89 2.72
CA LEU A 48 10.02 -2.83 3.19
C LEU A 48 9.84 -1.93 4.42
N ASP A 49 10.85 -1.11 4.78
CA ASP A 49 10.75 -0.20 5.91
C ASP A 49 10.00 1.09 5.52
N TYR A 50 8.73 1.19 5.93
CA TYR A 50 7.86 2.37 5.78
C TYR A 50 7.73 3.18 7.08
N THR A 51 8.74 3.15 7.96
CA THR A 51 8.64 3.79 9.29
C THR A 51 8.62 5.31 9.18
N VAL A 52 7.55 5.92 9.68
CA VAL A 52 7.40 7.37 9.79
C VAL A 52 7.55 7.80 11.25
N ASN A 53 8.22 8.93 11.49
CA ASN A 53 8.24 9.56 12.82
C ASN A 53 7.82 11.04 12.73
N LYS A 54 7.89 11.76 13.85
CA LYS A 54 7.53 13.20 13.91
C LYS A 54 8.34 14.10 12.95
N LYS A 55 9.46 13.62 12.41
CA LYS A 55 10.32 14.35 11.46
C LYS A 55 10.09 13.95 9.99
N GLY A 56 9.19 13.00 9.72
CA GLY A 56 8.87 12.52 8.36
C GLY A 56 9.15 11.03 8.17
N ASP A 57 9.18 10.62 6.90
CA ASP A 57 9.42 9.23 6.49
C ASP A 57 10.91 8.87 6.66
N VAL A 58 11.25 8.23 7.78
CA VAL A 58 12.63 7.76 8.01
C VAL A 58 12.90 6.45 7.27
N GLY A 59 11.85 5.68 6.99
CA GLY A 59 11.89 4.46 6.20
C GLY A 59 12.38 4.73 4.78
N LEU A 60 12.04 5.89 4.20
CA LEU A 60 12.56 6.33 2.89
C LEU A 60 14.08 6.19 2.78
N PHE A 61 14.84 6.68 3.78
CA PHE A 61 16.30 6.57 3.76
C PHE A 61 16.77 5.11 3.78
N ILE A 62 16.10 4.26 4.56
CA ILE A 62 16.44 2.84 4.67
C ILE A 62 16.18 2.13 3.34
N ARG A 63 15.04 2.41 2.70
CA ARG A 63 14.68 1.85 1.38
C ARG A 63 15.66 2.27 0.29
N GLU A 64 16.01 3.54 0.21
CA GLU A 64 17.00 4.04 -0.77
C GLU A 64 18.37 3.37 -0.62
N ASN A 65 18.88 3.32 0.62
CA ASN A 65 20.17 2.67 0.86
C ASN A 65 20.13 1.17 0.58
N SER A 66 18.99 0.52 0.83
CA SER A 66 18.80 -0.90 0.52
C SER A 66 18.79 -1.17 -0.99
N ILE A 67 18.14 -0.31 -1.79
CA ILE A 67 18.16 -0.37 -3.26
C ILE A 67 19.60 -0.22 -3.80
N ILE A 68 20.36 0.75 -3.28
CA ILE A 68 21.75 0.96 -3.68
C ILE A 68 22.64 -0.22 -3.25
N ALA A 69 22.42 -0.74 -2.04
CA ALA A 69 23.20 -1.85 -1.51
C ALA A 69 22.98 -3.14 -2.30
N ILE A 70 21.73 -3.45 -2.68
CA ILE A 70 21.44 -4.67 -3.43
C ILE A 70 22.08 -4.64 -4.82
N GLN A 71 21.99 -3.49 -5.52
CA GLN A 71 22.69 -3.28 -6.79
C GLN A 71 24.19 -3.51 -6.61
N SER A 72 24.75 -2.95 -5.54
CA SER A 72 26.18 -3.01 -5.27
C SER A 72 26.70 -4.42 -5.03
N ILE A 73 25.94 -5.23 -4.30
CA ILE A 73 26.30 -6.62 -4.01
C ILE A 73 26.19 -7.45 -5.29
N ILE A 74 25.08 -7.34 -6.02
CA ILE A 74 24.82 -8.14 -7.21
C ILE A 74 25.82 -7.83 -8.33
N THR A 75 26.08 -6.55 -8.60
CA THR A 75 27.05 -6.14 -9.61
C THR A 75 28.45 -6.67 -9.30
N LYS A 76 28.95 -6.45 -8.07
CA LYS A 76 30.27 -6.95 -7.65
C LYS A 76 30.37 -8.46 -7.80
N LYS A 77 29.34 -9.18 -7.36
CA LYS A 77 29.31 -10.64 -7.40
C LYS A 77 29.18 -11.20 -8.83
N SER A 78 28.43 -10.56 -9.71
CA SER A 78 28.31 -10.96 -11.12
C SER A 78 29.62 -10.86 -11.91
N ASN A 79 30.56 -10.02 -11.45
CA ASN A 79 31.90 -9.92 -12.03
C ASN A 79 32.87 -10.99 -11.51
N GLN A 80 32.47 -11.82 -10.53
CA GLN A 80 33.27 -12.93 -10.03
C GLN A 80 33.01 -14.19 -10.86
N GLN A 81 34.07 -14.82 -11.38
CA GLN A 81 34.04 -15.87 -12.42
C GLN A 81 33.29 -17.17 -12.04
N TYR A 82 32.87 -17.34 -10.78
CA TYR A 82 32.24 -18.57 -10.24
C TYR A 82 31.02 -18.32 -9.34
N TYR A 83 30.44 -17.11 -9.35
CA TYR A 83 29.32 -16.80 -8.47
C TYR A 83 27.97 -17.01 -9.15
N ILE A 84 27.22 -18.01 -8.66
CA ILE A 84 25.86 -18.30 -9.09
C ILE A 84 24.90 -17.79 -8.01
N ILE A 85 24.08 -16.79 -8.35
CA ILE A 85 22.90 -16.45 -7.55
C ILE A 85 21.80 -17.41 -7.98
N ASN A 86 21.14 -18.05 -7.01
CA ASN A 86 19.95 -18.85 -7.28
C ASN A 86 18.87 -17.97 -7.94
N GLU A 87 18.25 -18.48 -9.02
CA GLU A 87 17.15 -17.84 -9.74
C GLU A 87 16.06 -17.27 -8.81
N GLN A 88 15.70 -17.98 -7.74
CA GLN A 88 14.72 -17.53 -6.76
C GLN A 88 15.11 -16.21 -6.08
N TYR A 89 16.41 -15.99 -5.82
CA TYR A 89 16.90 -14.74 -5.26
C TYR A 89 16.88 -13.62 -6.31
N ILE A 90 17.18 -13.92 -7.57
CA ILE A 90 17.03 -12.95 -8.67
C ILE A 90 15.58 -12.50 -8.80
N ILE A 91 14.63 -13.43 -8.77
CA ILE A 91 13.20 -13.12 -8.80
C ILE A 91 12.81 -12.26 -7.58
N LYS A 92 13.25 -12.60 -6.37
CA LYS A 92 12.98 -11.78 -5.17
C LYS A 92 13.53 -10.36 -5.30
N ILE A 93 14.77 -10.21 -5.77
CA ILE A 93 15.43 -8.92 -5.94
C ILE A 93 14.68 -8.07 -6.97
N ILE A 94 14.43 -8.62 -8.16
CA ILE A 94 13.72 -7.91 -9.23
C ILE A 94 12.31 -7.57 -8.77
N GLY A 95 11.60 -8.51 -8.15
CA GLY A 95 10.28 -8.30 -7.56
C GLY A 95 10.28 -7.15 -6.56
N GLN A 96 11.22 -7.13 -5.61
CA GLN A 96 11.28 -6.08 -4.61
C GLN A 96 11.59 -4.70 -5.21
N LEU A 97 12.44 -4.64 -6.24
CA LEU A 97 12.69 -3.41 -6.99
C LEU A 97 11.47 -2.96 -7.79
N LEU A 98 10.72 -3.90 -8.41
CA LEU A 98 9.47 -3.60 -9.11
C LEU A 98 8.40 -3.08 -8.14
N GLN A 99 8.30 -3.64 -6.93
CA GLN A 99 7.42 -3.11 -5.89
C GLN A 99 7.80 -1.64 -5.56
N GLN A 100 9.08 -1.35 -5.32
CA GLN A 100 9.55 0.01 -5.06
C GLN A 100 9.35 0.95 -6.27
N LEU A 101 9.38 0.42 -7.49
CA LEU A 101 9.09 1.18 -8.70
C LEU A 101 7.59 1.54 -8.83
N CYS A 102 6.69 0.79 -8.20
CA CYS A 102 5.26 1.10 -8.15
C CYS A 102 4.84 1.98 -6.96
N GLU A 103 5.78 2.38 -6.10
CA GLU A 103 5.50 3.16 -4.89
C GLU A 103 5.11 4.61 -5.13
N LYS A 104 4.55 5.24 -4.09
CA LYS A 104 4.08 6.63 -4.17
C LYS A 104 5.19 7.69 -4.17
N ILE A 105 6.45 7.35 -3.86
CA ILE A 105 7.52 8.35 -3.73
C ILE A 105 8.36 8.44 -5.00
N ASP A 106 8.33 9.59 -5.67
CA ASP A 106 9.02 9.89 -6.93
C ASP A 106 10.50 9.46 -6.93
N ARG A 107 11.23 9.83 -5.88
CA ARG A 107 12.65 9.51 -5.72
C ARG A 107 12.92 8.00 -5.59
N VAL A 108 12.03 7.27 -4.91
CA VAL A 108 12.13 5.81 -4.76
C VAL A 108 11.88 5.14 -6.11
N ARG A 109 10.85 5.56 -6.84
CA ARG A 109 10.58 5.06 -8.19
C ARG A 109 11.76 5.32 -9.11
N LEU A 110 12.31 6.54 -9.08
CA LEU A 110 13.47 6.91 -9.90
C LEU A 110 14.68 6.02 -9.63
N LEU A 111 15.01 5.83 -8.36
CA LEU A 111 16.12 4.99 -7.96
C LEU A 111 15.89 3.51 -8.32
N ALA A 112 14.73 2.95 -8.00
CA ALA A 112 14.40 1.55 -8.28
C ALA A 112 14.42 1.24 -9.79
N GLY A 113 13.78 2.10 -10.61
CA GLY A 113 13.75 1.95 -12.06
C GLY A 113 15.12 2.12 -12.70
N SER A 114 15.94 3.05 -12.18
CA SER A 114 17.33 3.21 -12.64
C SER A 114 18.20 1.99 -12.32
N VAL A 115 18.02 1.40 -11.13
CA VAL A 115 18.72 0.16 -10.75
C VAL A 115 18.26 -1.01 -11.61
N LEU A 116 16.96 -1.15 -11.87
CA LEU A 116 16.44 -2.20 -12.76
C LEU A 116 17.02 -2.05 -14.18
N GLN A 117 17.03 -0.83 -14.74
CA GLN A 117 17.69 -0.55 -16.02
C GLN A 117 19.15 -1.00 -16.05
N ASP A 118 19.93 -0.67 -15.00
CA ASP A 118 21.32 -1.10 -14.91
C ASP A 118 21.44 -2.62 -14.86
N LEU A 119 20.68 -3.27 -13.97
CA LEU A 119 20.75 -4.71 -13.78
C LEU A 119 20.39 -5.48 -15.06
N PHE A 120 19.32 -5.11 -15.76
CA PHE A 120 18.94 -5.73 -17.04
C PHE A 120 19.98 -5.48 -18.15
N LYS A 121 20.70 -4.36 -18.11
CA LYS A 121 21.75 -4.05 -19.09
C LYS A 121 23.06 -4.80 -18.81
N SER A 122 23.49 -4.87 -17.55
CA SER A 122 24.89 -5.19 -17.21
C SER A 122 25.10 -6.49 -16.43
N VAL A 123 24.10 -6.94 -15.67
CA VAL A 123 24.23 -8.09 -14.75
C VAL A 123 23.37 -9.26 -15.20
N LEU A 124 22.07 -9.06 -15.39
CA LEU A 124 21.11 -10.13 -15.66
C LEU A 124 21.39 -10.92 -16.95
N PRO A 125 21.92 -10.33 -18.05
CA PRO A 125 22.29 -11.11 -19.23
C PRO A 125 23.37 -12.17 -18.97
N LYS A 126 24.14 -12.04 -17.88
CA LYS A 126 25.18 -12.98 -17.45
C LYS A 126 24.65 -14.04 -16.49
N LEU A 127 23.46 -13.84 -15.94
CA LEU A 127 22.81 -14.71 -14.97
C LEU A 127 21.76 -15.58 -15.67
N GLN A 128 21.37 -16.68 -15.03
CA GLN A 128 20.37 -17.60 -15.57
C GLN A 128 19.03 -16.88 -15.81
N GLN A 129 18.41 -17.13 -16.96
CA GLN A 129 17.13 -16.52 -17.34
C GLN A 129 15.99 -17.11 -16.52
N PHE A 130 15.05 -16.26 -16.11
CA PHE A 130 13.79 -16.66 -15.47
C PHE A 130 12.64 -16.58 -16.50
N GLU A 131 11.47 -17.11 -16.14
CA GLU A 131 10.29 -17.08 -17.00
C GLU A 131 9.93 -15.63 -17.43
N ASN A 132 9.68 -15.44 -18.73
CA ASN A 132 9.39 -14.14 -19.34
C ASN A 132 10.53 -13.09 -19.26
N TYR A 133 11.79 -13.54 -19.08
CA TYR A 133 12.96 -12.66 -19.04
C TYR A 133 13.03 -11.68 -20.21
N GLU A 134 12.85 -12.15 -21.45
CA GLU A 134 12.98 -11.30 -22.65
C GLU A 134 11.93 -10.19 -22.69
N GLN A 135 10.67 -10.52 -22.37
CA GLN A 135 9.56 -9.58 -22.35
C GLN A 135 9.78 -8.49 -21.29
N ILE A 136 10.25 -8.87 -20.11
CA ILE A 136 10.51 -7.92 -19.02
C ILE A 136 11.78 -7.12 -19.32
N SER A 137 12.84 -7.76 -19.82
CA SER A 137 14.07 -7.08 -20.23
C SER A 137 13.83 -6.06 -21.34
N ALA A 138 12.86 -6.30 -22.23
CA ALA A 138 12.51 -5.37 -23.29
C ALA A 138 11.98 -4.04 -22.72
N ILE A 139 11.25 -4.05 -21.62
CA ILE A 139 10.71 -2.84 -20.95
C ILE A 139 11.85 -1.95 -20.44
N PHE A 140 12.92 -2.54 -19.92
CA PHE A 140 14.07 -1.81 -19.38
C PHE A 140 15.17 -1.54 -20.41
N SER A 141 15.00 -1.97 -21.66
CA SER A 141 16.01 -1.79 -22.70
C SER A 141 16.13 -0.34 -23.14
N THR A 142 17.36 0.14 -23.33
CA THR A 142 17.63 1.52 -23.75
C THR A 142 16.90 1.88 -25.05
N ALA A 143 16.87 0.97 -26.02
CA ALA A 143 16.23 1.21 -27.32
C ALA A 143 14.71 1.42 -27.18
N ASN A 144 14.02 0.58 -26.41
CA ASN A 144 12.57 0.70 -26.22
C ASN A 144 12.21 1.92 -25.37
N LEU A 145 13.02 2.24 -24.35
CA LEU A 145 12.81 3.43 -23.53
C LEU A 145 13.00 4.71 -24.34
N GLN A 146 13.94 4.78 -25.28
CA GLN A 146 14.07 5.91 -26.20
C GLN A 146 12.81 6.11 -27.05
N GLN A 147 12.27 5.04 -27.64
CA GLN A 147 11.02 5.11 -28.41
C GLN A 147 9.83 5.51 -27.53
N THR A 148 9.81 5.04 -26.28
CA THR A 148 8.78 5.39 -25.31
C THR A 148 8.81 6.88 -24.96
N ILE A 149 10.00 7.45 -24.74
CA ILE A 149 10.17 8.88 -24.48
C ILE A 149 9.63 9.72 -25.63
N ILE A 150 9.91 9.34 -26.88
CA ILE A 150 9.39 10.06 -28.07
C ILE A 150 7.86 10.05 -28.06
N LYS A 151 7.25 8.87 -27.87
CA LYS A 151 5.79 8.72 -27.81
C LYS A 151 5.16 9.46 -26.62
N ASP A 152 5.86 9.56 -25.49
CA ASP A 152 5.37 10.26 -24.31
C ASP A 152 5.50 11.78 -24.47
N GLN A 153 6.57 12.26 -25.13
CA GLN A 153 6.75 13.68 -25.48
C GLN A 153 5.68 14.18 -26.46
N GLU A 154 5.28 13.35 -27.43
CA GLU A 154 4.19 13.67 -28.36
C GLU A 154 2.82 13.78 -27.68
N ARG A 155 2.63 13.16 -26.50
CA ARG A 155 1.35 13.13 -25.77
C ARG A 155 1.18 14.25 -24.75
N VAL A 156 2.26 14.96 -24.41
CA VAL A 156 2.24 15.97 -23.34
C VAL A 156 2.49 17.35 -23.96
N ASP A 157 1.41 18.13 -24.11
CA ASP A 157 1.43 19.51 -24.64
C ASP A 157 2.22 20.52 -23.77
N GLN A 158 2.78 20.07 -22.64
CA GLN A 158 3.62 20.88 -21.77
C GLN A 158 5.06 20.42 -21.93
N LYS A 159 5.95 21.37 -22.28
CA LYS A 159 7.40 21.22 -22.07
C LYS A 159 7.59 20.64 -20.67
N PHE A 160 7.99 19.37 -20.64
CA PHE A 160 8.39 18.65 -19.45
C PHE A 160 9.21 19.58 -18.56
N GLN A 161 9.06 19.51 -17.23
CA GLN A 161 10.06 20.08 -16.31
C GLN A 161 11.34 19.23 -16.35
N SER A 162 11.90 19.05 -17.55
CA SER A 162 13.03 18.20 -17.86
C SER A 162 14.25 18.60 -17.05
N GLU A 163 14.44 19.89 -16.75
CA GLU A 163 15.59 20.36 -15.96
C GLU A 163 15.62 19.82 -14.52
N ILE A 164 14.46 19.74 -13.84
CA ILE A 164 14.36 19.21 -12.47
C ILE A 164 14.56 17.70 -12.49
N ILE A 165 13.91 17.02 -13.43
CA ILE A 165 14.03 15.57 -13.62
C ILE A 165 15.47 15.18 -13.95
N GLU A 166 16.13 15.95 -14.83
CA GLU A 166 17.53 15.76 -15.20
C GLU A 166 18.49 16.07 -14.04
N ALA A 167 18.14 16.98 -13.12
CA ALA A 167 18.93 17.26 -11.93
C ALA A 167 18.86 16.10 -10.92
N GLU A 168 17.66 15.54 -10.69
CA GLU A 168 17.49 14.35 -9.84
C GLU A 168 18.23 13.14 -10.43
N ILE A 169 18.08 12.92 -11.74
CA ILE A 169 18.79 11.88 -12.49
C ILE A 169 20.31 12.06 -12.38
N ARG A 170 20.83 13.30 -12.51
CA ARG A 170 22.26 13.60 -12.37
C ARG A 170 22.78 13.27 -10.98
N ASN A 171 22.04 13.62 -9.93
CA ASN A 171 22.43 13.31 -8.55
C ASN A 171 22.41 11.80 -8.28
N LEU A 172 21.49 11.05 -8.90
CA LEU A 172 21.41 9.60 -8.76
C LEU A 172 22.53 8.85 -9.48
N LYS A 173 23.06 9.37 -10.60
CA LYS A 173 24.16 8.75 -11.35
C LYS A 173 25.41 8.50 -10.49
N HIS A 174 25.62 9.25 -9.42
CA HIS A 174 26.73 9.00 -8.48
C HIS A 174 26.60 7.70 -7.67
N PHE A 175 25.39 7.16 -7.53
CA PHE A 175 25.13 5.95 -6.75
C PHE A 175 25.05 4.68 -7.59
N LEU A 176 24.83 4.81 -8.90
CA LEU A 176 24.64 3.69 -9.83
C LEU A 176 26.00 3.16 -10.30
N GLN A 177 26.24 1.86 -10.21
CA GLN A 177 27.58 1.29 -10.39
C GLN A 177 28.04 1.19 -11.84
N ASN A 178 27.16 0.84 -12.79
CA ASN A 178 27.55 0.65 -14.20
C ASN A 178 26.86 1.61 -15.19
N ILE A 179 26.14 2.62 -14.68
CA ILE A 179 25.53 3.66 -15.53
C ILE A 179 26.55 4.77 -15.76
N GLY A 180 26.98 4.92 -17.02
CA GLY A 180 27.88 5.98 -17.44
C GLY A 180 27.23 7.37 -17.41
N LYS A 181 28.04 8.44 -17.47
CA LYS A 181 27.54 9.82 -17.50
C LYS A 181 26.53 10.08 -18.63
N THR A 182 26.70 9.41 -19.77
CA THR A 182 25.86 9.54 -20.97
C THR A 182 24.75 8.51 -21.07
N ASP A 183 24.66 7.56 -20.13
CA ASP A 183 23.59 6.56 -20.17
C ASP A 183 22.23 7.20 -19.91
N LEU A 184 21.24 6.75 -20.68
CA LEU A 184 19.85 7.16 -20.58
C LEU A 184 19.24 6.59 -19.29
N ILE A 185 18.59 7.46 -18.53
CA ILE A 185 17.72 7.07 -17.41
C ILE A 185 16.31 7.52 -17.80
N TYR A 186 15.37 6.58 -17.82
CA TYR A 186 13.97 6.90 -18.10
C TYR A 186 13.33 7.67 -16.94
N HIS A 187 12.27 8.40 -17.24
CA HIS A 187 11.60 9.30 -16.29
C HIS A 187 10.70 8.53 -15.29
N TRP A 188 11.28 7.57 -14.56
CA TRP A 188 10.59 6.73 -13.58
C TRP A 188 10.01 7.52 -12.39
N ASN A 189 10.53 8.73 -12.12
CA ASN A 189 9.93 9.62 -11.12
C ASN A 189 8.53 10.09 -11.55
N LEU A 190 8.19 10.09 -12.83
CA LEU A 190 6.89 10.55 -13.30
C LEU A 190 5.84 9.43 -13.28
N PRO A 191 4.73 9.58 -12.51
CA PRO A 191 3.70 8.54 -12.39
C PRO A 191 3.15 8.03 -13.73
N HIS A 192 2.78 8.94 -14.63
CA HIS A 192 2.15 8.59 -15.92
C HIS A 192 3.08 7.83 -16.87
N CYS A 193 4.38 8.10 -16.82
CA CYS A 193 5.41 7.35 -17.54
C CYS A 193 5.64 5.99 -16.87
N CYS A 194 5.84 5.99 -15.56
CA CYS A 194 6.19 4.80 -14.80
C CYS A 194 5.10 3.74 -14.83
N TYR A 195 3.87 4.07 -14.43
CA TYR A 195 2.79 3.07 -14.33
C TYR A 195 2.40 2.49 -15.70
N ARG A 196 2.47 3.30 -16.77
CA ARG A 196 2.25 2.83 -18.14
C ARG A 196 3.22 1.71 -18.55
N GLN A 197 4.48 1.79 -18.12
CA GLN A 197 5.49 0.77 -18.44
C GLN A 197 5.37 -0.46 -17.54
N ILE A 198 5.04 -0.27 -16.26
CA ILE A 198 5.18 -1.33 -15.26
C ILE A 198 3.90 -2.13 -15.03
N VAL A 199 2.72 -1.51 -15.10
CA VAL A 199 1.45 -2.23 -14.91
C VAL A 199 1.25 -3.38 -15.92
N PRO A 200 1.65 -3.28 -17.20
CA PRO A 200 1.59 -4.42 -18.12
C PRO A 200 2.36 -5.68 -17.67
N ILE A 201 3.35 -5.55 -16.78
CA ILE A 201 4.09 -6.69 -16.23
C ILE A 201 3.18 -7.58 -15.34
N LEU A 202 2.02 -7.08 -14.90
CA LEU A 202 0.99 -7.91 -14.26
C LEU A 202 0.47 -9.04 -15.16
N ALA A 203 0.79 -9.07 -16.46
CA ALA A 203 0.57 -10.24 -17.30
C ALA A 203 1.42 -11.47 -16.89
N TYR A 204 2.47 -11.27 -16.06
CA TYR A 204 3.42 -12.31 -15.66
C TYR A 204 3.28 -12.65 -14.16
N PRO A 205 2.82 -13.86 -13.80
CA PRO A 205 2.55 -14.25 -12.40
C PRO A 205 3.76 -14.09 -11.46
N THR A 206 4.98 -14.31 -11.97
CA THR A 206 6.25 -14.27 -11.22
C THR A 206 6.45 -12.99 -10.40
N PHE A 207 6.05 -11.83 -10.96
CA PHE A 207 6.23 -10.53 -10.31
C PHE A 207 4.92 -9.88 -9.87
N PHE A 208 3.78 -10.53 -10.12
CA PHE A 208 2.45 -9.98 -9.94
C PHE A 208 2.24 -9.40 -8.53
N ARG A 209 2.48 -10.21 -7.50
CA ARG A 209 2.27 -9.81 -6.10
C ARG A 209 3.11 -8.59 -5.71
N TYR A 210 4.36 -8.51 -6.18
CA TYR A 210 5.26 -7.40 -5.86
C TYR A 210 4.76 -6.09 -6.48
N ILE A 211 4.44 -6.12 -7.77
CA ILE A 211 3.92 -4.96 -8.50
C ILE A 211 2.60 -4.52 -7.90
N LEU A 212 1.67 -5.45 -7.69
CA LEU A 212 0.37 -5.14 -7.11
C LEU A 212 0.51 -4.55 -5.70
N THR A 213 1.43 -5.03 -4.87
CA THR A 213 1.66 -4.47 -3.53
C THR A 213 2.04 -2.99 -3.61
N GLY A 214 3.02 -2.64 -4.45
CA GLY A 214 3.42 -1.23 -4.63
C GLY A 214 2.30 -0.40 -5.25
N LEU A 215 1.59 -0.95 -6.23
CA LEU A 215 0.48 -0.30 -6.90
C LEU A 215 -0.68 -0.01 -5.93
N CYS A 216 -1.00 -0.91 -5.00
CA CYS A 216 -2.04 -0.69 -3.98
C CYS A 216 -1.71 0.49 -3.06
N ILE A 217 -0.43 0.68 -2.72
CA ILE A 217 0.01 1.82 -1.90
C ILE A 217 -0.17 3.15 -2.64
N SER A 218 0.00 3.14 -3.96
CA SER A 218 -0.13 4.31 -4.82
C SER A 218 -1.59 4.63 -5.16
N VAL A 219 -2.37 3.62 -5.54
CA VAL A 219 -3.81 3.71 -5.86
C VAL A 219 -4.59 4.13 -4.62
N GLY A 220 -4.43 3.43 -3.50
CA GLY A 220 -5.09 3.77 -2.23
C GLY A 220 -4.45 4.94 -1.47
N GLY A 221 -3.58 5.70 -2.13
CA GLY A 221 -2.81 6.80 -1.54
C GLY A 221 -3.63 8.04 -1.16
N ILE A 222 -2.93 9.15 -0.93
CA ILE A 222 -3.54 10.47 -0.63
C ILE A 222 -3.15 11.50 -1.70
N SER A 223 -2.07 11.26 -2.45
CA SER A 223 -1.61 12.20 -3.48
C SER A 223 -2.46 12.05 -4.73
N GLU A 224 -3.19 13.12 -5.06
CA GLU A 224 -4.13 13.16 -6.18
C GLU A 224 -3.49 12.77 -7.52
N SER A 225 -2.30 13.30 -7.84
CA SER A 225 -1.62 13.00 -9.11
C SER A 225 -1.17 11.54 -9.19
N ILE A 226 -0.57 11.02 -8.11
CA ILE A 226 -0.10 9.62 -8.05
C ILE A 226 -1.30 8.67 -8.11
N GLN A 227 -2.34 8.95 -7.34
CA GLN A 227 -3.57 8.17 -7.31
C GLN A 227 -4.19 8.14 -8.72
N LYS A 228 -4.42 9.30 -9.34
CA LYS A 228 -4.98 9.40 -10.70
C LYS A 228 -4.25 8.50 -11.71
N TYR A 229 -2.93 8.64 -11.83
CA TYR A 229 -2.18 7.90 -12.86
C TYR A 229 -2.01 6.41 -12.53
N SER A 230 -1.96 6.03 -11.25
CA SER A 230 -1.90 4.61 -10.86
C SER A 230 -3.26 3.93 -11.02
N GLU A 231 -4.34 4.62 -10.68
CA GLU A 231 -5.73 4.18 -10.92
C GLU A 231 -6.01 4.00 -12.40
N GLU A 232 -5.71 5.01 -13.23
CA GLU A 232 -5.89 4.94 -14.69
C GLU A 232 -5.17 3.72 -15.27
N ALA A 233 -3.93 3.45 -14.85
CA ALA A 233 -3.17 2.31 -15.32
C ALA A 233 -3.75 0.96 -14.85
N LEU A 234 -4.17 0.85 -13.59
CA LEU A 234 -4.79 -0.38 -13.06
C LEU A 234 -6.14 -0.66 -13.72
N VAL A 235 -6.98 0.36 -13.88
CA VAL A 235 -8.28 0.26 -14.54
C VAL A 235 -8.10 -0.12 -16.02
N GLN A 236 -7.12 0.48 -16.71
CA GLN A 236 -6.78 0.07 -18.08
C GLN A 236 -6.34 -1.39 -18.14
N TYR A 237 -5.56 -1.87 -17.17
CA TYR A 237 -5.21 -3.30 -17.10
C TYR A 237 -6.45 -4.18 -16.91
N ILE A 238 -7.38 -3.80 -16.04
CA ILE A 238 -8.64 -4.55 -15.83
C ILE A 238 -9.44 -4.64 -17.13
N HIS A 239 -9.63 -3.53 -17.85
CA HIS A 239 -10.38 -3.50 -19.10
C HIS A 239 -9.77 -4.35 -20.23
N LEU A 240 -8.45 -4.52 -20.24
CA LEU A 240 -7.74 -5.22 -21.33
C LEU A 240 -7.55 -6.72 -21.08
N ASN A 241 -7.78 -7.21 -19.86
CA ASN A 241 -7.48 -8.59 -19.49
C ASN A 241 -8.75 -9.39 -19.19
N GLN A 242 -8.81 -10.62 -19.70
CA GLN A 242 -9.97 -11.51 -19.54
C GLN A 242 -9.89 -12.39 -18.29
N ASN A 243 -8.68 -12.67 -17.77
CA ASN A 243 -8.48 -13.48 -16.57
C ASN A 243 -8.02 -12.60 -15.40
N LEU A 244 -8.98 -12.18 -14.57
CA LEU A 244 -8.75 -11.31 -13.42
C LEU A 244 -8.78 -12.08 -12.09
N ASP A 245 -8.91 -13.41 -12.12
CA ASP A 245 -8.83 -14.27 -10.92
C ASP A 245 -7.48 -14.10 -10.20
N LEU A 246 -6.39 -13.95 -10.97
CA LEU A 246 -5.06 -13.72 -10.42
C LEU A 246 -4.98 -12.38 -9.68
N LEU A 247 -5.67 -11.34 -10.17
CA LEU A 247 -5.74 -10.03 -9.50
C LEU A 247 -6.43 -10.17 -8.14
N MET A 248 -7.62 -10.78 -8.12
CA MET A 248 -8.39 -10.98 -6.88
C MET A 248 -7.64 -11.86 -5.87
N THR A 249 -7.04 -12.95 -6.35
CA THR A 249 -6.23 -13.84 -5.51
C THR A 249 -5.07 -13.09 -4.89
N ASN A 250 -4.31 -12.30 -5.67
CA ASN A 250 -3.19 -11.55 -5.11
C ASN A 250 -3.63 -10.41 -4.19
N LEU A 251 -4.76 -9.73 -4.42
CA LEU A 251 -5.29 -8.74 -3.47
C LEU A 251 -5.54 -9.38 -2.08
N ILE A 252 -6.15 -10.56 -2.06
CA ILE A 252 -6.40 -11.33 -0.83
C ILE A 252 -5.08 -11.76 -0.17
N GLU A 253 -4.14 -12.29 -0.95
CA GLU A 253 -2.85 -12.74 -0.41
C GLU A 253 -2.00 -11.58 0.14
N ILE A 254 -2.05 -10.41 -0.48
CA ILE A 254 -1.39 -9.20 0.06
C ILE A 254 -2.05 -8.80 1.38
N LEU A 255 -3.38 -8.82 1.48
CA LEU A 255 -4.08 -8.49 2.72
C LEU A 255 -3.69 -9.45 3.87
N LYS A 256 -3.53 -10.75 3.58
CA LYS A 256 -3.02 -11.73 4.55
C LYS A 256 -1.56 -11.50 4.94
N LEU A 257 -0.71 -11.15 3.96
CA LEU A 257 0.72 -10.99 4.18
C LEU A 257 1.05 -9.78 5.05
N TYR A 258 0.28 -8.69 4.91
CA TYR A 258 0.49 -7.43 5.61
C TYR A 258 -0.49 -7.23 6.77
N GLU A 259 -0.93 -8.32 7.41
CA GLU A 259 -1.84 -8.26 8.55
C GLU A 259 -1.34 -7.27 9.62
N LEU A 260 -2.23 -6.42 10.12
CA LEU A 260 -1.98 -5.36 11.10
C LEU A 260 -1.03 -4.22 10.64
N ASP A 261 -0.52 -4.23 9.41
CA ASP A 261 0.24 -3.11 8.85
C ASP A 261 -0.69 -2.12 8.13
N ASP A 262 -1.26 -1.19 8.88
CA ASP A 262 -2.15 -0.14 8.38
C ASP A 262 -1.56 0.65 7.20
N ARG A 263 -0.23 0.69 7.02
CA ARG A 263 0.41 1.41 5.91
C ARG A 263 0.13 0.74 4.57
N VAL A 264 -0.12 -0.57 4.57
CA VAL A 264 -0.46 -1.36 3.38
C VAL A 264 -1.95 -1.71 3.38
N VAL A 265 -2.50 -2.14 4.53
CA VAL A 265 -3.91 -2.55 4.65
C VAL A 265 -4.88 -1.42 4.29
N LEU A 266 -4.65 -0.20 4.76
CA LEU A 266 -5.54 0.92 4.47
C LEU A 266 -5.58 1.26 2.96
N PRO A 267 -4.44 1.49 2.27
CA PRO A 267 -4.46 1.69 0.82
C PRO A 267 -5.02 0.47 0.06
N LEU A 268 -4.75 -0.74 0.55
CA LEU A 268 -5.27 -1.96 -0.06
C LEU A 268 -6.79 -2.04 0.03
N PHE A 269 -7.42 -1.61 1.13
CA PHE A 269 -8.88 -1.54 1.23
C PHE A 269 -9.49 -0.62 0.17
N LYS A 270 -8.91 0.58 0.00
CA LYS A 270 -9.35 1.52 -1.04
C LYS A 270 -9.14 0.96 -2.45
N THR A 271 -7.99 0.31 -2.68
CA THR A 271 -7.69 -0.32 -3.98
C THR A 271 -8.67 -1.44 -4.28
N ALA A 272 -8.95 -2.32 -3.31
CA ALA A 272 -9.92 -3.39 -3.47
C ALA A 272 -11.33 -2.85 -3.74
N SER A 273 -11.71 -1.74 -3.09
CA SER A 273 -13.01 -1.07 -3.30
C SER A 273 -13.13 -0.60 -4.76
N LEU A 274 -12.10 0.10 -5.27
CA LEU A 274 -12.02 0.49 -6.68
C LEU A 274 -12.12 -0.71 -7.64
N VAL A 275 -11.41 -1.80 -7.34
CA VAL A 275 -11.39 -3.01 -8.19
C VAL A 275 -12.76 -3.68 -8.22
N LEU A 276 -13.44 -3.83 -7.08
CA LEU A 276 -14.77 -4.44 -7.00
C LEU A 276 -15.86 -3.63 -7.71
N GLN A 277 -15.66 -2.33 -7.92
CA GLN A 277 -16.57 -1.48 -8.69
C GLN A 277 -16.49 -1.70 -10.21
N LYS A 278 -15.56 -2.52 -10.72
CA LYS A 278 -15.40 -2.77 -12.15
C LYS A 278 -16.26 -3.95 -12.61
N GLU A 279 -16.98 -3.76 -13.71
CA GLU A 279 -17.91 -4.76 -14.26
C GLU A 279 -17.20 -6.07 -14.62
N GLU A 280 -15.96 -6.00 -15.10
CA GLU A 280 -15.12 -7.17 -15.41
C GLU A 280 -14.80 -8.00 -14.17
N ILE A 281 -14.70 -7.36 -13.00
CA ILE A 281 -14.46 -8.04 -11.72
C ILE A 281 -15.76 -8.63 -11.19
N GLN A 282 -16.87 -7.88 -11.28
CA GLN A 282 -18.19 -8.33 -10.84
C GLN A 282 -18.71 -9.53 -11.64
N SER A 283 -18.28 -9.65 -12.90
CA SER A 283 -18.66 -10.77 -13.79
C SER A 283 -17.80 -12.03 -13.61
N LEU A 284 -16.78 -12.02 -12.73
CA LEU A 284 -15.95 -13.21 -12.49
C LEU A 284 -16.78 -14.34 -11.86
N PRO A 285 -16.60 -15.61 -12.29
CA PRO A 285 -17.35 -16.74 -11.75
C PRO A 285 -17.17 -16.92 -10.23
N MET A 286 -15.96 -16.67 -9.73
CA MET A 286 -15.57 -16.86 -8.33
C MET A 286 -15.70 -15.58 -7.47
N VAL A 287 -16.35 -14.52 -7.99
CA VAL A 287 -16.39 -13.21 -7.31
C VAL A 287 -17.04 -13.29 -5.92
N LYS A 288 -18.01 -14.19 -5.73
CA LYS A 288 -18.71 -14.35 -4.44
C LYS A 288 -17.79 -14.97 -3.38
N GLU A 289 -16.93 -15.91 -3.76
CA GLU A 289 -15.96 -16.54 -2.88
C GLU A 289 -14.82 -15.57 -2.54
N TYR A 290 -14.35 -14.77 -3.50
CA TYR A 290 -13.36 -13.73 -3.25
C TYR A 290 -13.90 -12.68 -2.27
N THR A 291 -15.12 -12.17 -2.50
CA THR A 291 -15.76 -11.17 -1.64
C THR A 291 -16.06 -11.71 -0.23
N GLN A 292 -16.45 -12.98 -0.11
CA GLN A 292 -16.60 -13.63 1.19
C GLN A 292 -15.28 -13.72 1.95
N THR A 293 -14.18 -14.10 1.27
CA THR A 293 -12.84 -14.16 1.88
C THR A 293 -12.35 -12.76 2.29
N LEU A 294 -12.54 -11.76 1.43
CA LEU A 294 -12.22 -10.37 1.73
C LEU A 294 -12.97 -9.86 2.96
N PHE A 295 -14.28 -10.13 3.04
CA PHE A 295 -15.10 -9.72 4.19
C PHE A 295 -14.58 -10.32 5.51
N GLN A 296 -14.19 -11.60 5.53
CA GLN A 296 -13.59 -12.23 6.71
C GLN A 296 -12.27 -11.56 7.13
N LEU A 297 -11.42 -11.22 6.16
CA LEU A 297 -10.16 -10.53 6.44
C LEU A 297 -10.39 -9.10 6.91
N ILE A 298 -11.34 -8.37 6.33
CA ILE A 298 -11.75 -7.03 6.78
C ILE A 298 -12.19 -7.08 8.24
N TYR A 299 -13.07 -8.01 8.59
CA TYR A 299 -13.53 -8.17 9.97
C TYR A 299 -12.37 -8.40 10.94
N LYS A 300 -11.41 -9.27 10.56
CA LYS A 300 -10.21 -9.53 11.36
C LYS A 300 -9.34 -8.28 11.55
N GLU A 301 -9.11 -7.53 10.47
CA GLU A 301 -8.25 -6.33 10.46
C GLU A 301 -8.83 -5.13 11.21
N THR A 302 -10.15 -5.02 11.23
CA THR A 302 -10.87 -3.89 11.81
C THR A 302 -11.25 -4.14 13.27
N HIS A 303 -11.27 -5.39 13.70
CA HIS A 303 -11.55 -5.76 15.07
C HIS A 303 -10.54 -5.10 16.02
N LYS A 304 -11.04 -4.23 16.91
CA LYS A 304 -10.25 -3.41 17.86
C LYS A 304 -9.28 -2.42 17.20
N SER A 305 -9.47 -2.10 15.92
CA SER A 305 -8.71 -1.05 15.25
C SER A 305 -9.04 0.33 15.82
N GLN A 306 -8.01 1.15 16.06
CA GLN A 306 -8.15 2.57 16.46
C GLN A 306 -8.08 3.53 15.27
N SER A 307 -7.73 3.01 14.09
CA SER A 307 -7.56 3.82 12.88
C SER A 307 -8.91 4.09 12.23
N ILE A 308 -9.40 5.32 12.39
CA ILE A 308 -10.68 5.77 11.81
C ILE A 308 -10.64 5.71 10.30
N ASN A 309 -9.49 6.06 9.71
CA ASN A 309 -9.32 5.97 8.27
C ASN A 309 -9.44 4.51 7.80
N LYS A 310 -8.91 3.55 8.57
CA LYS A 310 -9.03 2.11 8.26
C LYS A 310 -10.47 1.66 8.37
N LEU A 311 -11.17 2.07 9.43
CA LEU A 311 -12.57 1.75 9.66
C LEU A 311 -13.49 2.37 8.60
N ALA A 312 -13.26 3.61 8.19
CA ALA A 312 -14.02 4.23 7.11
C ALA A 312 -13.78 3.52 5.77
N ALA A 313 -12.52 3.20 5.44
CA ALA A 313 -12.18 2.46 4.24
C ALA A 313 -12.76 1.03 4.24
N SER A 314 -12.83 0.38 5.40
CA SER A 314 -13.43 -0.96 5.52
C SER A 314 -14.94 -0.94 5.33
N VAL A 315 -15.64 0.08 5.85
CA VAL A 315 -17.08 0.25 5.62
C VAL A 315 -17.34 0.43 4.13
N GLN A 316 -16.61 1.33 3.47
CA GLN A 316 -16.74 1.53 2.02
C GLN A 316 -16.50 0.24 1.23
N LEU A 317 -15.40 -0.47 1.49
CA LEU A 317 -15.10 -1.73 0.82
C LEU A 317 -16.19 -2.79 1.09
N THR A 318 -16.79 -2.79 2.28
CA THR A 318 -17.86 -3.74 2.59
C THR A 318 -19.15 -3.41 1.86
N ILE A 319 -19.48 -2.13 1.68
CA ILE A 319 -20.61 -1.70 0.84
C ILE A 319 -20.41 -2.23 -0.59
N ASP A 320 -19.22 -2.05 -1.16
CA ASP A 320 -18.89 -2.57 -2.49
C ASP A 320 -19.01 -4.11 -2.54
N ILE A 321 -18.56 -4.83 -1.50
CA ILE A 321 -18.77 -6.28 -1.37
C ILE A 321 -20.25 -6.66 -1.36
N LEU A 322 -21.09 -5.93 -0.62
CA LEU A 322 -22.52 -6.24 -0.50
C LEU A 322 -23.28 -6.06 -1.82
N SER A 323 -22.85 -5.10 -2.65
CA SER A 323 -23.40 -4.93 -4.00
C SER A 323 -23.27 -6.19 -4.87
N ILE A 324 -22.31 -7.06 -4.55
CA ILE A 324 -22.02 -8.32 -5.26
C ILE A 324 -22.56 -9.54 -4.49
N ASN A 325 -22.41 -9.52 -3.16
CA ASN A 325 -22.69 -10.67 -2.29
C ASN A 325 -23.62 -10.29 -1.13
N ILE A 326 -24.87 -10.02 -1.46
CA ILE A 326 -25.92 -9.61 -0.53
C ILE A 326 -26.17 -10.61 0.61
N ILE A 327 -25.78 -11.88 0.45
CA ILE A 327 -25.91 -12.92 1.48
C ILE A 327 -25.10 -12.56 2.74
N LEU A 328 -24.05 -11.74 2.60
CA LEU A 328 -23.22 -11.28 3.72
C LEU A 328 -23.88 -10.15 4.53
N PHE A 329 -25.07 -9.67 4.15
CA PHE A 329 -25.73 -8.52 4.77
C PHE A 329 -25.86 -8.62 6.29
N HIS A 330 -26.33 -9.75 6.81
CA HIS A 330 -26.45 -9.95 8.26
C HIS A 330 -25.10 -9.90 8.98
N GLN A 331 -24.04 -10.46 8.37
CA GLN A 331 -22.69 -10.39 8.93
C GLN A 331 -22.14 -8.97 8.89
N PHE A 332 -22.45 -8.20 7.84
CA PHE A 332 -22.11 -6.78 7.76
C PHE A 332 -22.76 -5.96 8.87
N ILE A 333 -24.06 -6.16 9.12
CA ILE A 333 -24.75 -5.44 10.19
C ILE A 333 -24.11 -5.73 11.56
N GLN A 334 -23.75 -7.00 11.82
CA GLN A 334 -22.98 -7.36 13.01
C GLN A 334 -21.61 -6.68 13.04
N HIS A 335 -20.94 -6.58 11.90
CA HIS A 335 -19.66 -5.91 11.78
C HIS A 335 -19.76 -4.41 12.10
N ILE A 336 -20.74 -3.71 11.53
CA ILE A 336 -21.05 -2.30 11.81
C ILE A 336 -21.37 -2.08 13.29
N PHE A 337 -22.22 -2.94 13.87
CA PHE A 337 -22.53 -2.89 15.29
C PHE A 337 -21.26 -2.97 16.15
N ASN A 338 -20.35 -3.91 15.85
CA ASN A 338 -19.08 -4.07 16.57
C ASN A 338 -18.15 -2.86 16.40
N ILE A 339 -18.14 -2.23 15.22
CA ILE A 339 -17.39 -0.98 14.99
C ILE A 339 -17.98 0.12 15.88
N ILE A 340 -19.28 0.42 15.75
CA ILE A 340 -19.91 1.55 16.43
C ILE A 340 -19.87 1.41 17.96
N THR A 341 -20.03 0.19 18.47
CA THR A 341 -19.98 -0.10 19.91
C THR A 341 -18.56 -0.26 20.46
N SER A 342 -17.53 -0.18 19.62
CA SER A 342 -16.16 -0.25 20.11
C SER A 342 -15.86 0.95 21.01
N GLU A 343 -15.48 0.65 22.26
CA GLU A 343 -15.18 1.62 23.32
C GLU A 343 -14.20 2.71 22.85
N GLN A 344 -13.30 2.37 21.92
CA GLN A 344 -12.24 3.23 21.42
C GLN A 344 -12.72 4.26 20.39
N ILE A 345 -13.66 3.91 19.49
CA ILE A 345 -14.28 4.89 18.58
C ILE A 345 -15.10 5.89 19.37
N ILE A 346 -15.83 5.41 20.38
CA ILE A 346 -16.60 6.26 21.26
C ILE A 346 -15.66 7.23 22.00
N ARG A 347 -14.57 6.74 22.58
CA ARG A 347 -13.52 7.58 23.22
C ARG A 347 -12.89 8.59 22.25
N PHE A 348 -12.60 8.23 21.01
CA PHE A 348 -12.06 9.16 20.00
C PHE A 348 -13.06 10.28 19.68
N ILE A 349 -14.33 9.93 19.46
CA ILE A 349 -15.37 10.91 19.15
C ILE A 349 -15.54 11.89 20.33
N PHE A 350 -15.53 11.39 21.57
CA PHE A 350 -15.54 12.23 22.76
C PHE A 350 -14.31 13.14 22.87
N PHE A 351 -13.12 12.64 22.58
CA PHE A 351 -11.88 13.44 22.56
C PHE A 351 -11.95 14.59 21.53
N GLN A 352 -12.47 14.35 20.32
CA GLN A 352 -12.65 15.39 19.31
C GLN A 352 -13.71 16.43 19.70
N ILE A 353 -14.77 16.01 20.40
CA ILE A 353 -15.80 16.92 20.94
C ILE A 353 -15.18 17.83 22.01
N TYR A 354 -14.41 17.25 22.93
CA TYR A 354 -13.76 17.99 24.02
C TYR A 354 -12.75 19.03 23.48
N GLN A 355 -11.91 18.65 22.51
CA GLN A 355 -10.96 19.58 21.88
C GLN A 355 -11.63 20.76 21.16
N ARG A 356 -12.84 20.57 20.59
CA ARG A 356 -13.58 21.65 19.92
C ARG A 356 -14.29 22.59 20.89
N GLN A 357 -14.60 22.12 22.10
CA GLN A 357 -15.17 22.97 23.16
C GLN A 357 -14.10 23.80 23.89
N GLU A 358 -12.84 23.36 23.92
CA GLU A 358 -11.73 24.02 24.63
C GLU A 358 -10.92 25.07 23.84
N ASN A 359 -11.34 25.46 22.64
CA ASN A 359 -10.76 26.63 21.95
C ASN A 359 -11.00 27.98 22.68
N ASN A 360 -11.51 27.95 23.92
CA ASN A 360 -11.69 29.09 24.81
C ASN A 360 -10.90 29.02 26.15
N GLN A 361 -9.77 28.29 26.20
CA GLN A 361 -8.55 28.56 27.02
C GLN A 361 -7.89 27.27 27.58
N PRO A 362 -6.54 27.18 27.64
CA PRO A 362 -5.85 25.99 28.11
C PRO A 362 -5.64 26.03 29.63
N LYS A 363 -6.24 25.09 30.38
CA LYS A 363 -5.83 24.81 31.77
C LYS A 363 -5.77 23.30 32.04
N HIS A 364 -4.57 22.86 32.38
CA HIS A 364 -4.16 21.64 33.09
C HIS A 364 -4.95 20.33 32.84
N PHE A 365 -4.26 19.40 32.17
CA PHE A 365 -4.58 17.98 32.12
C PHE A 365 -4.66 17.37 33.54
N THR A 366 -5.86 17.32 34.11
CA THR A 366 -6.24 16.22 34.99
C THR A 366 -6.84 15.14 34.11
N TYR A 367 -6.20 13.96 34.08
CA TYR A 367 -6.87 12.73 33.66
C TYR A 367 -8.14 12.61 34.52
N VAL A 368 -9.28 13.04 33.99
CA VAL A 368 -10.57 12.67 34.54
C VAL A 368 -10.62 11.16 34.38
N SER A 369 -10.56 10.45 35.51
CA SER A 369 -10.89 9.04 35.54
C SER A 369 -12.26 8.90 34.89
N LEU A 370 -12.32 8.14 33.82
CA LEU A 370 -13.56 7.63 33.25
C LEU A 370 -14.16 6.66 34.28
N ASP A 371 -14.69 7.19 35.37
CA ASP A 371 -15.50 6.42 36.30
C ASP A 371 -16.90 6.31 35.69
N ASN A 372 -17.16 5.16 35.08
CA ASN A 372 -18.44 4.46 35.08
C ASN A 372 -19.71 5.23 34.66
N GLU A 373 -19.71 5.86 33.49
CA GLU A 373 -20.94 5.99 32.71
C GLU A 373 -20.75 5.29 31.37
N ASP A 374 -21.43 4.15 31.20
CA ASP A 374 -21.47 3.43 29.92
C ASP A 374 -21.94 4.40 28.84
N LEU A 375 -21.04 4.72 27.90
CA LEU A 375 -21.24 5.73 26.85
C LEU A 375 -22.45 5.41 25.94
N ILE A 376 -22.89 4.16 25.95
CA ILE A 376 -24.21 3.68 25.55
C ILE A 376 -24.72 2.88 26.75
N SER A 377 -25.87 3.24 27.34
CA SER A 377 -26.43 2.45 28.43
C SER A 377 -26.60 0.98 28.00
N MET A 378 -26.40 0.01 28.90
CA MET A 378 -26.61 -1.41 28.57
C MET A 378 -27.98 -1.68 27.91
N ASN A 379 -29.01 -0.92 28.28
CA ASN A 379 -30.32 -0.97 27.63
C ASN A 379 -30.27 -0.48 26.18
N ASN A 380 -29.61 0.65 25.90
CA ASN A 380 -29.45 1.16 24.54
C ASN A 380 -28.56 0.27 23.67
N TYR A 381 -27.61 -0.47 24.28
CA TYR A 381 -26.77 -1.44 23.56
C TYR A 381 -27.62 -2.58 22.99
N CYS A 382 -28.44 -3.23 23.83
CA CYS A 382 -29.36 -4.29 23.39
C CYS A 382 -30.37 -3.76 22.36
N LEU A 383 -30.97 -2.59 22.63
CA LEU A 383 -31.94 -1.98 21.71
C LEU A 383 -31.32 -1.61 20.36
N LEU A 384 -30.08 -1.12 20.33
CA LEU A 384 -29.35 -0.84 19.10
C LEU A 384 -29.06 -2.12 18.32
N GLN A 385 -28.62 -3.17 19.01
CA GLN A 385 -28.34 -4.46 18.40
C GLN A 385 -29.60 -5.05 17.77
N ASP A 386 -30.69 -5.10 18.53
CA ASP A 386 -31.98 -5.60 18.08
C ASP A 386 -32.50 -4.76 16.91
N TYR A 387 -32.43 -3.43 17.01
CA TYR A 387 -32.87 -2.54 15.94
C TYR A 387 -32.08 -2.77 14.64
N LEU A 388 -30.76 -2.87 14.70
CA LEU A 388 -29.94 -3.11 13.52
C LEU A 388 -30.21 -4.49 12.89
N LEU A 389 -30.37 -5.54 13.71
CA LEU A 389 -30.54 -6.92 13.20
C LEU A 389 -31.97 -7.24 12.75
N GLN A 390 -32.99 -6.61 13.34
CA GLN A 390 -34.40 -6.89 13.07
C GLN A 390 -35.02 -5.96 12.02
N THR A 391 -34.41 -4.81 11.74
CA THR A 391 -34.88 -3.91 10.68
C THR A 391 -34.66 -4.55 9.31
N ASP A 392 -35.70 -4.55 8.48
CA ASP A 392 -35.61 -4.99 7.08
C ASP A 392 -35.06 -3.86 6.20
N TRP A 393 -33.74 -3.75 6.19
CA TRP A 393 -32.99 -2.74 5.45
C TRP A 393 -33.06 -2.89 3.92
N LEU A 394 -33.66 -3.97 3.41
CA LEU A 394 -33.80 -4.23 1.98
C LEU A 394 -35.25 -4.04 1.49
N SER A 395 -36.17 -3.62 2.37
CA SER A 395 -37.56 -3.39 2.00
C SER A 395 -37.76 -2.08 1.24
N GLU A 396 -38.64 -2.08 0.22
CA GLU A 396 -39.03 -0.86 -0.52
C GLU A 396 -39.76 0.15 0.38
N GLU A 397 -40.35 -0.30 1.49
CA GLU A 397 -40.97 0.55 2.51
C GLU A 397 -39.95 1.40 3.28
N LEU A 398 -38.68 0.97 3.33
CA LEU A 398 -37.60 1.69 4.00
C LEU A 398 -37.33 3.04 3.33
N ASP A 399 -37.36 3.13 2.00
CA ASP A 399 -37.03 4.35 1.25
C ASP A 399 -37.90 5.54 1.69
N ASN A 400 -39.17 5.28 2.02
CA ASN A 400 -40.10 6.28 2.52
C ASN A 400 -39.87 6.66 4.00
N ASN A 401 -39.13 5.83 4.74
CA ASN A 401 -38.92 5.91 6.19
C ASN A 401 -37.45 6.09 6.61
N ILE A 402 -36.51 6.28 5.67
CA ILE A 402 -35.06 6.44 5.93
C ILE A 402 -34.78 7.53 6.99
N GLU A 403 -35.47 8.67 6.93
CA GLU A 403 -35.29 9.75 7.90
C GLU A 403 -35.73 9.36 9.32
N GLN A 404 -36.80 8.58 9.45
CA GLN A 404 -37.22 8.06 10.74
C GLN A 404 -36.21 7.06 11.30
N CYS A 405 -35.67 6.19 10.45
CA CYS A 405 -34.62 5.24 10.84
C CYS A 405 -33.34 5.96 11.30
N ARG A 406 -32.94 7.02 10.58
CA ARG A 406 -31.84 7.92 10.97
C ARG A 406 -32.07 8.55 12.33
N ILE A 407 -33.28 9.03 12.60
CA ILE A 407 -33.63 9.63 13.90
C ILE A 407 -33.57 8.58 15.02
N GLN A 408 -34.10 7.38 14.79
CA GLN A 408 -34.10 6.32 15.79
C GLN A 408 -32.68 5.81 16.11
N LEU A 409 -31.83 5.62 15.09
CA LEU A 409 -30.41 5.34 15.31
C LEU A 409 -29.72 6.44 16.11
N LYS A 410 -30.02 7.71 15.81
CA LYS A 410 -29.46 8.86 16.56
C LYS A 410 -29.88 8.86 18.04
N GLN A 411 -31.10 8.42 18.34
CA GLN A 411 -31.60 8.32 19.71
C GLN A 411 -30.92 7.18 20.47
N LEU A 412 -30.85 5.99 19.88
CA LEU A 412 -30.26 4.79 20.50
C LEU A 412 -28.77 4.98 20.82
N LEU A 413 -28.06 5.71 19.96
CA LEU A 413 -26.63 5.98 20.11
C LEU A 413 -26.30 7.27 20.91
N ASN A 414 -27.30 7.89 21.54
CA ASN A 414 -27.14 9.04 22.44
C ASN A 414 -26.34 10.22 21.80
N PHE A 415 -26.70 10.62 20.57
CA PHE A 415 -26.02 11.69 19.82
C PHE A 415 -26.47 13.10 20.27
N SER A 416 -25.84 13.69 21.28
CA SER A 416 -25.87 15.15 21.47
C SER A 416 -24.62 15.80 20.86
N VAL A 417 -24.85 16.82 20.01
CA VAL A 417 -23.88 17.73 19.34
C VAL A 417 -23.42 17.37 17.90
N GLN A 418 -23.52 18.39 17.04
CA GLN A 418 -23.36 18.56 15.57
C GLN A 418 -22.15 17.93 14.84
N ILE A 419 -21.24 17.22 15.49
CA ILE A 419 -19.96 16.80 14.86
C ILE A 419 -19.98 15.35 14.33
N LYS A 420 -21.06 14.62 14.61
CA LYS A 420 -21.18 13.20 14.30
C LYS A 420 -21.88 12.88 12.95
N TYR A 421 -22.19 13.88 12.12
CA TYR A 421 -22.87 13.70 10.84
C TYR A 421 -22.07 12.88 9.80
N ASN A 422 -20.75 13.01 9.73
CA ASN A 422 -19.96 12.35 8.69
C ASN A 422 -19.80 10.84 8.88
N PHE A 423 -19.78 10.34 10.12
CA PHE A 423 -19.58 8.91 10.39
C PHE A 423 -20.86 8.07 10.20
N LEU A 424 -22.01 8.60 10.62
CA LEU A 424 -23.32 7.98 10.32
C LEU A 424 -23.66 8.06 8.83
N ASN A 425 -23.33 9.17 8.15
CA ASN A 425 -23.49 9.25 6.70
C ASN A 425 -22.59 8.27 5.96
N LEU A 426 -21.42 7.91 6.50
CA LEU A 426 -20.56 6.85 5.93
C LEU A 426 -21.10 5.42 6.15
N ILE A 427 -21.97 5.22 7.14
CA ILE A 427 -22.57 3.91 7.48
C ILE A 427 -23.97 3.74 6.84
N LEU A 428 -24.64 4.85 6.51
CA LEU A 428 -26.03 4.89 6.00
C LEU A 428 -26.12 5.33 4.52
N ILE A 429 -25.02 5.21 3.78
CA ILE A 429 -25.01 5.09 2.31
C ILE A 429 -24.98 3.60 2.02
#